data_AF-A0A3N5EV33-F1
#
_entry.id   AF-A0A3N5EV33-F1
#
_cell.length_a   1.000
_cell.length_b   1.000
_cell.length_c   1.000
_cell.angle_alpha   90.00
_cell.angle_beta   90.00
_cell.angle_gamma   90.00
#
_symmetry.space_group_name_H-M   'P 1'
#
loop_
_entity.id
_entity.type
_entity.pdbx_description
1 polymer ?
#
loop_
_entity_poly.entity_id
_entity_poly.type
_entity_poly.pdbx_seq_one_letter_code
_entity_poly.pdbx_strand_id
1 'polypeptide(L)'
;MHRVLGGGLDARVDAATHARGHDAFMRHYLTTNGRHARAYSGVHEGLAAMRSKGLRLACVTNKPQAFADPLLERCGLRDAFELVLGGDALPTRKPDPAPMLHAARTLGAAPADVVAIGDSINDALAARAAGMAVLAVPYGYNEGRDVRSLDVDAIVGSLLDAASLIDPIV
;
A
#
# COMPACT_ATOMS: atom_id res chain seq x y z
N MET A 1 12.49 7.84 -12.20
CA MET A 1 12.55 8.63 -13.45
C MET A 1 13.92 9.24 -13.70
N HIS A 2 14.37 10.21 -12.91
CA HIS A 2 15.67 10.85 -13.07
C HIS A 2 16.82 9.85 -13.22
N ARG A 3 16.85 8.82 -12.36
CA ARG A 3 17.85 7.75 -12.42
C ARG A 3 17.88 6.98 -13.74
N VAL A 4 16.69 6.64 -14.24
CA VAL A 4 16.53 5.85 -15.47
C VAL A 4 16.88 6.70 -16.69
N LEU A 5 16.39 7.94 -16.75
CA LEU A 5 16.63 8.85 -17.86
C LEU A 5 18.08 9.38 -17.88
N GLY A 6 18.71 9.50 -16.72
CA GLY A 6 20.07 10.00 -16.55
C GLY A 6 21.14 8.92 -16.41
N GLY A 7 20.77 7.63 -16.47
CA GLY A 7 21.72 6.52 -16.51
C GLY A 7 22.50 6.25 -15.21
N GLY A 8 22.01 6.66 -14.04
CA GLY A 8 22.72 6.48 -12.77
C GLY A 8 21.86 6.75 -11.52
N LEU A 9 22.28 6.23 -10.35
CA LEU A 9 21.53 6.35 -9.10
C LEU A 9 21.33 7.78 -8.60
N ASP A 10 22.29 8.66 -8.87
CA ASP A 10 22.26 10.07 -8.48
C ASP A 10 22.00 11.02 -9.65
N ALA A 11 21.76 10.47 -10.84
CA ALA A 11 21.58 11.26 -12.05
C ALA A 11 20.31 12.13 -11.96
N ARG A 12 20.40 13.36 -12.46
CA ARG A 12 19.26 14.25 -12.68
C ARG A 12 19.21 14.69 -14.13
N VAL A 13 17.99 14.92 -14.60
CA VAL A 13 17.70 15.41 -15.96
C VAL A 13 16.91 16.71 -15.81
N ASP A 14 16.93 17.54 -16.84
CA ASP A 14 16.18 18.79 -16.88
C ASP A 14 14.66 18.55 -16.74
N ALA A 15 13.92 19.60 -16.38
CA ALA A 15 12.48 19.52 -16.11
C ALA A 15 11.68 19.05 -17.34
N ALA A 16 12.07 19.46 -18.56
CA ALA A 16 11.37 19.10 -19.78
C ALA A 16 11.57 17.61 -20.11
N THR A 17 12.79 17.10 -19.95
CA THR A 17 13.12 15.68 -20.12
C THR A 17 12.44 14.83 -19.06
N HIS A 18 12.41 15.28 -17.80
CA HIS A 18 11.66 14.62 -16.74
C HIS A 18 10.16 14.54 -17.06
N ALA A 19 9.54 15.65 -17.49
CA ALA A 19 8.13 15.71 -17.83
C ALA A 19 7.77 14.76 -18.99
N ARG A 20 8.53 14.81 -20.10
CA ARG A 20 8.31 13.89 -21.24
C ARG A 20 8.44 12.42 -20.82
N GLY A 21 9.43 12.10 -19.99
CA GLY A 21 9.61 10.76 -19.45
C GLY A 21 8.46 10.33 -18.55
N HIS A 22 7.92 11.26 -17.75
CA HIS A 22 6.73 11.02 -16.93
C HIS A 22 5.52 10.68 -17.77
N ASP A 23 5.23 11.49 -18.79
CA ASP A 23 4.06 11.27 -19.64
C ASP A 23 4.18 9.95 -20.41
N ALA A 24 5.38 9.63 -20.91
CA ALA A 24 5.64 8.34 -21.52
C ALA A 24 5.43 7.18 -20.53
N PHE A 25 5.99 7.27 -19.32
CA PHE A 25 5.80 6.28 -18.27
C PHE A 25 4.32 6.08 -17.97
N MET A 26 3.57 7.17 -17.71
CA MET A 26 2.16 7.07 -17.36
C MET A 26 1.33 6.39 -18.46
N ARG A 27 1.52 6.80 -19.72
CA ARG A 27 0.81 6.20 -20.87
C ARG A 27 1.08 4.70 -21.01
N HIS A 28 2.35 4.28 -20.94
CA HIS A 28 2.69 2.87 -21.11
C HIS A 28 2.31 2.05 -19.89
N TYR A 29 2.52 2.58 -18.69
CA TYR A 29 2.21 1.90 -17.44
C TYR A 29 0.72 1.58 -17.33
N LEU A 30 -0.21 2.43 -17.78
CA LEU A 30 -1.65 2.12 -17.87
C LEU A 30 -1.92 0.79 -18.61
N THR A 31 -1.19 0.53 -19.69
CA THR A 31 -1.43 -0.62 -20.56
C THR A 31 -0.78 -1.90 -20.05
N THR A 32 0.32 -1.79 -19.29
CA THR A 32 1.12 -2.93 -18.80
C THR A 32 0.87 -3.27 -17.33
N ASN A 33 0.38 -2.33 -16.54
CA ASN A 33 0.11 -2.51 -15.11
C ASN A 33 -0.82 -3.71 -14.89
N GLY A 34 -0.39 -4.61 -14.01
CA GLY A 34 -1.13 -5.84 -13.69
C GLY A 34 -0.96 -7.00 -14.68
N ARG A 35 -0.37 -6.83 -15.88
CA ARG A 35 -0.23 -7.94 -16.86
C ARG A 35 0.62 -9.11 -16.36
N HIS A 36 1.62 -8.80 -15.53
CA HIS A 36 2.54 -9.78 -14.95
C HIS A 36 2.43 -9.83 -13.43
N ALA A 37 1.47 -9.09 -12.85
CA ALA A 37 1.28 -9.09 -11.42
C ALA A 37 0.48 -10.32 -11.00
N ARG A 38 0.89 -10.93 -9.89
CA ARG A 38 0.14 -11.97 -9.20
C ARG A 38 0.09 -11.58 -7.73
N ALA A 39 -1.04 -11.86 -7.08
CA ALA A 39 -1.13 -11.76 -5.64
C ALA A 39 -0.11 -12.73 -5.01
N TYR A 40 0.50 -12.32 -3.89
CA TYR A 40 1.31 -13.23 -3.09
C TYR A 40 0.43 -14.33 -2.48
N SER A 41 1.04 -15.48 -2.20
CA SER A 41 0.36 -16.59 -1.52
C SER A 41 -0.29 -16.12 -0.22
N GLY A 42 -1.54 -16.52 0.04
CA GLY A 42 -2.27 -16.16 1.26
C GLY A 42 -2.93 -14.77 1.24
N VAL A 43 -2.77 -13.96 0.18
CA VAL A 43 -3.41 -12.64 0.09
C VAL A 43 -4.92 -12.76 -0.08
N HIS A 44 -5.39 -13.60 -1.00
CA HIS A 44 -6.83 -13.78 -1.24
C HIS A 44 -7.51 -14.39 -0.01
N GLU A 45 -6.90 -15.43 0.56
CA GLU A 45 -7.37 -16.15 1.72
C GLU A 45 -7.41 -15.24 2.96
N GLY A 46 -6.36 -14.44 3.17
CA GLY A 46 -6.29 -13.50 4.28
C GLY A 46 -7.35 -12.41 4.21
N LEU A 47 -7.52 -11.77 3.05
CA LEU A 47 -8.57 -10.75 2.87
C LEU A 47 -9.96 -11.35 3.03
N ALA A 48 -10.20 -12.56 2.51
CA ALA A 48 -11.47 -13.26 2.71
C ALA A 48 -11.72 -13.59 4.19
N ALA A 49 -10.71 -14.07 4.91
CA ALA A 49 -10.80 -14.35 6.34
C ALA A 49 -11.12 -13.08 7.14
N MET A 50 -10.44 -11.96 6.88
CA MET A 50 -10.73 -10.69 7.54
C MET A 50 -12.17 -10.22 7.28
N ARG A 51 -12.66 -10.33 6.04
CA ARG A 51 -14.06 -9.97 5.70
C ARG A 51 -15.07 -10.89 6.37
N SER A 52 -14.78 -12.19 6.49
CA SER A 52 -15.66 -13.14 7.20
C SER A 52 -15.79 -12.85 8.69
N LYS A 53 -14.78 -12.21 9.29
CA LYS A 53 -14.82 -11.68 10.66
C LYS A 53 -15.60 -10.36 10.79
N GLY A 54 -16.09 -9.79 9.68
CA GLY A 54 -16.77 -8.49 9.65
C GLY A 54 -15.82 -7.29 9.64
N LEU A 55 -14.52 -7.49 9.41
CA LEU A 55 -13.56 -6.38 9.33
C LEU A 55 -13.78 -5.57 8.05
N ARG A 56 -13.76 -4.24 8.20
CA ARG A 56 -13.80 -3.28 7.09
C ARG A 56 -12.39 -3.06 6.55
N LEU A 57 -12.22 -3.15 5.23
CA LEU A 57 -10.90 -3.12 4.62
C LEU A 57 -10.71 -1.91 3.70
N ALA A 58 -9.55 -1.27 3.81
CA ALA A 58 -9.10 -0.21 2.91
C ALA A 58 -7.69 -0.50 2.40
N CYS A 59 -7.42 -0.12 1.14
CA CYS A 59 -6.09 -0.18 0.54
C CYS A 59 -5.53 1.23 0.41
N VAL A 60 -4.41 1.51 1.08
CA VAL A 60 -3.72 2.81 1.02
C VAL A 60 -2.34 2.59 0.42
N THR A 61 -2.05 3.18 -0.74
CA THR A 61 -0.82 2.94 -1.51
C THR A 61 -0.18 4.25 -1.99
N ASN A 62 1.15 4.29 -2.12
CA ASN A 62 1.86 5.43 -2.74
C ASN A 62 1.83 5.38 -4.28
N LYS A 63 1.29 4.30 -4.86
CA LYS A 63 1.06 4.19 -6.30
C LYS A 63 -0.04 5.18 -6.72
N PRO A 64 0.09 5.90 -7.85
CA PRO A 64 -0.97 6.77 -8.35
C PRO A 64 -2.33 6.06 -8.45
N GLN A 65 -3.42 6.77 -8.12
CA GLN A 65 -4.79 6.25 -8.08
C GLN A 65 -5.16 5.59 -9.41
N ALA A 66 -4.81 6.24 -10.53
CA ALA A 66 -5.08 5.73 -11.88
C ALA A 66 -4.50 4.33 -12.15
N PHE A 67 -3.57 3.85 -11.32
CA PHE A 67 -2.99 2.51 -11.41
C PHE A 67 -3.38 1.57 -10.27
N ALA A 68 -3.91 2.10 -9.17
CA ALA A 68 -4.27 1.31 -8.00
C ALA A 68 -5.50 0.43 -8.29
N ASP A 69 -6.62 1.04 -8.68
CA ASP A 69 -7.86 0.29 -8.97
C ASP A 69 -7.66 -0.75 -10.10
N PRO A 70 -7.10 -0.40 -11.28
CA PRO A 70 -6.95 -1.38 -12.35
C PRO A 70 -6.03 -2.55 -12.00
N LEU A 71 -5.04 -2.33 -11.12
CA LEU A 71 -4.18 -3.42 -10.65
C LEU A 71 -4.96 -4.37 -9.73
N LEU A 72 -5.71 -3.80 -8.78
CA LEU A 72 -6.53 -4.59 -7.86
C LEU A 72 -7.62 -5.38 -8.59
N GLU A 73 -8.25 -4.78 -9.59
CA GLU A 73 -9.24 -5.46 -10.45
C GLU A 73 -8.62 -6.63 -11.20
N ARG A 74 -7.48 -6.42 -11.87
CA ARG A 74 -6.76 -7.48 -12.60
C ARG A 74 -6.29 -8.61 -11.69
N CYS A 75 -5.94 -8.29 -10.45
CA CYS A 75 -5.57 -9.30 -9.46
C CYS A 75 -6.77 -9.94 -8.76
N GLY A 76 -8.02 -9.54 -9.05
CA GLY A 76 -9.21 -10.08 -8.37
C GLY A 76 -9.29 -9.70 -6.89
N LEU A 77 -8.72 -8.55 -6.51
CA LEU A 77 -8.64 -8.07 -5.13
C LEU A 77 -9.50 -6.84 -4.87
N ARG A 78 -9.99 -6.16 -5.93
CA ARG A 78 -10.66 -4.87 -5.77
C ARG A 78 -11.88 -4.94 -4.85
N ASP A 79 -12.69 -5.98 -4.97
CA ASP A 79 -13.92 -6.17 -4.21
C ASP A 79 -13.70 -6.49 -2.73
N ALA A 80 -12.45 -6.76 -2.33
CA ALA A 80 -12.12 -6.93 -0.93
C ALA A 80 -12.12 -5.59 -0.16
N PHE A 81 -11.93 -4.45 -0.85
CA PHE A 81 -11.74 -3.14 -0.23
C PHE A 81 -12.94 -2.23 -0.43
N GLU A 82 -13.41 -1.64 0.67
CA GLU A 82 -14.44 -0.59 0.65
C GLU A 82 -13.87 0.75 0.15
N LEU A 83 -12.57 0.98 0.38
CA LEU A 83 -11.86 2.18 -0.02
C LEU A 83 -10.48 1.86 -0.60
N VAL A 84 -10.12 2.53 -1.69
CA VAL A 84 -8.77 2.50 -2.27
C VAL A 84 -8.26 3.93 -2.40
N LEU A 85 -7.12 4.23 -1.76
CA LEU A 85 -6.43 5.52 -1.84
C LEU A 85 -5.07 5.33 -2.49
N GLY A 86 -4.89 5.93 -3.66
CA GLY A 86 -3.63 6.10 -4.34
C GLY A 86 -2.78 7.23 -3.75
N GLY A 87 -1.52 7.28 -4.15
CA GLY A 87 -0.50 8.18 -3.59
C GLY A 87 -0.66 9.65 -3.98
N ASP A 88 -1.63 9.94 -4.83
CA ASP A 88 -2.02 11.25 -5.34
C ASP A 88 -3.52 11.53 -5.05
N ALA A 89 -4.21 10.67 -4.30
CA ALA A 89 -5.61 10.86 -3.92
C ALA A 89 -5.79 11.98 -2.88
N LEU A 90 -4.72 12.34 -2.17
CA LEU A 90 -4.67 13.39 -1.15
C LEU A 90 -3.44 14.29 -1.36
N PRO A 91 -3.39 15.48 -0.72
CA PRO A 91 -2.24 16.39 -0.84
C PRO A 91 -0.91 15.79 -0.36
N THR A 92 -0.96 14.82 0.55
CA THR A 92 0.19 14.10 1.09
C THR A 92 0.05 12.59 0.90
N ARG A 93 1.17 11.88 1.01
CA ARG A 93 1.26 10.42 0.90
C ARG A 93 2.17 9.87 1.98
N LYS A 94 2.13 8.56 2.22
CA LYS A 94 2.98 7.88 3.21
C LYS A 94 4.45 8.24 2.96
N PRO A 95 5.24 8.60 3.99
CA PRO A 95 5.04 8.31 5.42
C PRO A 95 4.16 9.31 6.18
N ASP A 96 3.56 10.31 5.52
CA ASP A 96 2.58 11.18 6.16
C ASP A 96 1.35 10.35 6.63
N PRO A 97 0.81 10.58 7.85
CA PRO A 97 -0.30 9.80 8.39
C PRO A 97 -1.66 10.16 7.78
N ALA A 98 -1.80 11.30 7.09
CA ALA A 98 -3.09 11.81 6.62
C ALA A 98 -3.89 10.82 5.77
N PRO A 99 -3.29 10.02 4.85
CA PRO A 99 -4.04 9.03 4.09
C PRO A 99 -4.62 7.89 4.93
N MET A 100 -3.89 7.42 5.94
CA MET A 100 -4.38 6.38 6.85
C MET A 100 -5.48 6.94 7.75
N LEU A 101 -5.29 8.15 8.29
CA LEU A 101 -6.31 8.84 9.08
C LEU A 101 -7.58 9.13 8.27
N HIS A 102 -7.44 9.47 6.98
CA HIS A 102 -8.57 9.63 6.08
C HIS A 102 -9.31 8.29 5.90
N ALA A 103 -8.59 7.20 5.62
CA ALA A 103 -9.20 5.88 5.46
C ALA A 103 -9.95 5.44 6.71
N ALA A 104 -9.36 5.58 7.90
CA ALA A 104 -10.00 5.25 9.17
C ALA A 104 -11.30 6.04 9.38
N ARG A 105 -11.27 7.36 9.17
CA ARG A 105 -12.47 8.20 9.28
C ARG A 105 -13.56 7.79 8.29
N THR A 106 -13.21 7.53 7.03
CA THR A 106 -14.17 7.11 5.99
C THR A 106 -14.81 5.76 6.33
N LEU A 107 -14.05 4.85 6.96
CA LEU A 107 -14.55 3.57 7.45
C LEU A 107 -15.11 3.64 8.89
N GLY A 108 -15.27 4.85 9.45
CA GLY A 108 -15.90 5.04 10.76
C GLY A 108 -15.15 4.39 11.93
N ALA A 109 -13.82 4.21 11.82
CA ALA A 109 -12.99 3.63 12.86
C ALA A 109 -12.12 4.70 13.54
N ALA A 110 -11.92 4.58 14.86
CA ALA A 110 -10.89 5.36 15.55
C ALA A 110 -9.51 4.80 15.19
N PRO A 111 -8.43 5.62 15.10
CA PRO A 111 -7.13 5.10 14.71
C PRO A 111 -6.59 3.98 15.61
N ALA A 112 -6.89 4.03 16.92
CA ALA A 112 -6.51 2.98 17.88
C ALA A 112 -7.18 1.62 17.59
N ASP A 113 -8.27 1.63 16.83
CA ASP A 113 -9.07 0.47 16.43
C ASP A 113 -8.66 -0.07 15.04
N VAL A 114 -7.63 0.52 14.42
CA VAL A 114 -7.17 0.15 13.09
C VAL A 114 -5.82 -0.55 13.16
N VAL A 115 -5.73 -1.65 12.42
CA VAL A 115 -4.48 -2.35 12.16
C VAL A 115 -4.02 -2.04 10.74
N ALA A 116 -2.87 -1.40 10.60
CA ALA A 116 -2.21 -1.19 9.33
C ALA A 116 -1.29 -2.38 9.01
N ILE A 117 -1.44 -2.95 7.81
CA ILE A 117 -0.60 -4.05 7.33
C ILE A 117 0.18 -3.56 6.12
N GLY A 118 1.51 -3.65 6.17
CA GLY A 118 2.38 -3.15 5.11
C GLY A 118 3.73 -3.87 5.05
N ASP A 119 4.54 -3.50 4.07
CA ASP A 119 5.84 -4.11 3.81
C ASP A 119 6.99 -3.10 3.87
N SER A 120 6.69 -1.81 3.98
CA SER A 120 7.69 -0.76 3.86
C SER A 120 7.80 0.14 5.10
N ILE A 121 8.94 0.82 5.21
CA ILE A 121 9.13 1.88 6.23
C ILE A 121 8.07 2.98 6.13
N ASN A 122 7.59 3.28 4.93
CA ASN A 122 6.56 4.32 4.75
C ASN A 122 5.23 3.88 5.37
N ASP A 123 4.91 2.59 5.34
CA ASP A 123 3.71 2.05 5.98
C ASP A 123 3.83 2.14 7.49
N ALA A 124 4.95 1.66 8.04
CA ALA A 124 5.19 1.68 9.48
C ALA A 124 5.16 3.11 10.04
N LEU A 125 5.88 4.04 9.41
CA LEU A 125 5.92 5.44 9.87
C LEU A 125 4.55 6.11 9.80
N ALA A 126 3.81 5.93 8.70
CA ALA A 126 2.48 6.52 8.57
C ALA A 126 1.49 5.96 9.60
N ALA A 127 1.53 4.64 9.85
CA ALA A 127 0.62 3.99 10.78
C ALA A 127 0.92 4.37 12.23
N ARG A 128 2.20 4.37 12.62
CA ARG A 128 2.63 4.83 13.94
C ARG A 128 2.24 6.30 14.17
N ALA A 129 2.50 7.17 13.21
CA ALA A 129 2.12 8.58 13.31
C ALA A 129 0.59 8.78 13.32
N ALA A 130 -0.19 7.85 12.78
CA ALA A 130 -1.64 7.84 12.85
C ALA A 130 -2.19 7.27 14.18
N GLY A 131 -1.36 6.65 15.02
CA GLY A 131 -1.80 5.98 16.25
C GLY A 131 -2.44 4.61 16.03
N MET A 132 -2.05 3.92 14.95
CA MET A 132 -2.56 2.60 14.57
C MET A 132 -1.60 1.49 15.01
N ALA A 133 -2.15 0.28 15.21
CA ALA A 133 -1.33 -0.92 15.30
C ALA A 133 -0.71 -1.25 13.93
N VAL A 134 0.48 -1.84 13.92
CA VAL A 134 1.29 -2.08 12.73
C VAL A 134 1.74 -3.53 12.65
N LEU A 135 1.30 -4.22 11.60
CA LEU A 135 1.81 -5.53 11.23
C LEU A 135 2.64 -5.41 9.94
N ALA A 136 3.82 -6.01 9.93
CA ALA A 136 4.66 -6.08 8.74
C ALA A 136 4.61 -7.45 8.08
N VAL A 137 4.59 -7.48 6.74
CA VAL A 137 4.81 -8.70 5.96
C VAL A 137 6.23 -8.71 5.37
N PRO A 138 6.95 -9.84 5.39
CA PRO A 138 8.35 -9.89 4.94
C PRO A 138 8.52 -9.99 3.40
N TYR A 139 7.42 -9.88 2.65
CA TYR A 139 7.40 -9.88 1.18
C TYR A 139 6.93 -8.54 0.64
N GLY A 140 7.20 -8.28 -0.64
CA GLY A 140 6.86 -7.02 -1.29
C GLY A 140 8.09 -6.19 -1.64
N TYR A 141 7.96 -4.87 -1.56
CA TYR A 141 8.98 -3.90 -1.92
C TYR A 141 9.26 -2.91 -0.78
N ASN A 142 10.29 -3.19 0.01
CA ASN A 142 10.81 -2.30 1.06
C ASN A 142 12.11 -1.57 0.65
N GLU A 143 12.32 -1.32 -0.65
CA GLU A 143 13.54 -0.66 -1.16
C GLU A 143 14.85 -1.36 -0.73
N GLY A 144 14.81 -2.68 -0.52
CA GLY A 144 15.96 -3.48 -0.08
C GLY A 144 16.22 -3.47 1.43
N ARG A 145 15.37 -2.83 2.24
CA ARG A 145 15.43 -2.90 3.71
C ARG A 145 14.68 -4.10 4.25
N ASP A 146 15.17 -4.62 5.36
CA ASP A 146 14.54 -5.72 6.06
C ASP A 146 13.38 -5.22 6.94
N VAL A 147 12.23 -5.90 6.91
CA VAL A 147 11.10 -5.53 7.79
C VAL A 147 11.42 -5.71 9.28
N ARG A 148 12.41 -6.55 9.62
CA ARG A 148 12.90 -6.76 10.99
C ARG A 148 13.55 -5.52 11.60
N SER A 149 13.91 -4.52 10.79
CA SER A 149 14.42 -3.25 11.31
C SER A 149 13.33 -2.20 11.51
N LEU A 150 12.06 -2.53 11.26
CA LEU A 150 10.94 -1.59 11.39
C LEU A 150 10.37 -1.64 12.81
N ASP A 151 9.92 -0.49 13.31
CA ASP A 151 9.13 -0.40 14.53
C ASP A 151 7.67 -0.82 14.26
N VAL A 152 7.39 -2.09 14.52
CA VAL A 152 6.10 -2.75 14.25
C VAL A 152 5.69 -3.63 15.43
N ASP A 153 4.40 -3.90 15.57
CA ASP A 153 3.87 -4.71 16.67
C ASP A 153 4.10 -6.20 16.42
N ALA A 154 4.07 -6.64 15.16
CA ALA A 154 4.50 -7.99 14.77
C ALA A 154 4.90 -8.07 13.30
N ILE A 155 5.66 -9.12 12.96
CA ILE A 155 5.92 -9.55 11.59
C ILE A 155 5.13 -10.84 11.35
N VAL A 156 4.30 -10.84 10.31
CA VAL A 156 3.40 -11.94 9.94
C VAL A 156 3.78 -12.50 8.57
N GLY A 157 3.74 -13.83 8.43
CA GLY A 157 4.19 -14.51 7.20
C GLY A 157 3.28 -14.26 5.99
N SER A 158 2.03 -13.91 6.22
CA SER A 158 0.99 -13.70 5.21
C SER A 158 -0.16 -12.84 5.75
N LEU A 159 -1.05 -12.38 4.84
CA LEU A 159 -2.32 -11.77 5.26
C LEU A 159 -3.24 -12.76 5.98
N LEU A 160 -3.09 -14.07 5.71
CA LEU A 160 -3.85 -15.10 6.43
C LEU A 160 -3.40 -15.20 7.90
N ASP A 161 -2.08 -15.17 8.14
CA ASP A 161 -1.53 -15.12 9.49
C ASP A 161 -1.97 -13.85 10.21
N ALA A 162 -1.95 -12.70 9.50
CA ALA A 162 -2.44 -11.43 10.05
C ALA A 162 -3.91 -11.53 10.47
N ALA A 163 -4.78 -12.15 9.66
CA ALA A 163 -6.18 -12.32 9.97
C ALA A 163 -6.43 -13.10 11.27
N SER A 164 -5.50 -14.00 11.66
CA SER A 164 -5.59 -14.75 12.91
C SER A 164 -5.34 -13.90 14.16
N LEU A 165 -4.67 -12.75 14.02
CA LEU A 165 -4.30 -11.84 15.11
C LEU A 165 -5.26 -10.66 15.27
N ILE A 166 -6.19 -10.45 14.32
CA ILE A 166 -7.11 -9.32 14.31
C ILE A 166 -8.52 -9.82 14.57
N ASP A 167 -9.15 -9.29 15.62
CA ASP A 167 -10.54 -9.55 15.96
C ASP A 167 -11.37 -8.27 15.88
N PRO A 168 -12.66 -8.38 15.54
CA PRO A 168 -13.56 -7.23 15.49
C PRO A 168 -13.78 -6.67 16.90
N ILE A 169 -14.00 -5.36 16.96
CA ILE A 169 -14.41 -4.70 18.20
C ILE A 169 -15.90 -4.98 18.40
N VAL A 170 -16.23 -5.57 19.55
CA VAL A 170 -17.60 -5.91 19.98
C VAL A 170 -18.31 -4.69 20.52
#